data_AF-A0AB74R442-F1
#
_entry.id   AF-A0AB74R442-F1
#
_cell.length_a   1.000
_cell.length_b   1.000
_cell.length_c   1.000
_cell.angle_alpha   90.00
_cell.angle_beta   90.00
_cell.angle_gamma   90.00
#
_symmetry.space_group_name_H-M   'P 1'
#
loop_
_entity.id
_entity.type
_entity.pdbx_description
1 polymer ?
#
loop_
_entity_poly.entity_id
_entity_poly.type
_entity_poly.pdbx_seq_one_letter_code
_entity_poly.pdbx_strand_id
1 'polypeptide(L)'
;MDNKFKNLQHLIDSIDLGLDIEFDLYNKPYNISIGDDDTRFITLCPNGDTKYYKNGKDMVDNYNIDGKLLKDLWKDIQIVNM
;
A
#
# COMPACT_ATOMS: atom_id res chain seq x y z
N MET A 1 17.38 -1.47 -9.27
CA MET A 1 15.95 -1.86 -9.26
C MET A 1 15.14 -0.60 -9.21
N ASP A 2 14.09 -0.47 -10.02
CA ASP A 2 13.17 0.67 -9.92
C ASP A 2 12.46 0.58 -8.57
N ASN A 3 12.62 1.59 -7.72
CA ASN A 3 11.98 1.70 -6.41
C ASN A 3 10.57 2.31 -6.52
N LYS A 4 9.88 2.07 -7.65
CA LYS A 4 8.63 2.73 -8.03
C LYS A 4 7.65 1.76 -8.68
N PHE A 5 6.37 2.01 -8.48
CA PHE A 5 5.33 1.40 -9.29
C PHE A 5 5.32 2.00 -10.70
N LYS A 6 5.12 1.16 -11.72
CA LYS A 6 5.08 1.59 -13.13
C LYS A 6 3.85 2.42 -13.46
N ASN A 7 2.72 2.11 -12.83
CA ASN A 7 1.44 2.78 -12.93
C ASN A 7 0.56 2.37 -11.73
N LEU A 8 -0.63 2.96 -11.61
CA LEU A 8 -1.58 2.61 -10.54
C LEU A 8 -1.99 1.12 -10.59
N GLN A 9 -2.15 0.55 -11.79
CA GLN A 9 -2.52 -0.86 -11.94
C GLN A 9 -1.43 -1.78 -11.39
N HIS A 10 -0.16 -1.43 -11.57
CA HIS A 10 0.96 -2.18 -10.99
C HIS A 10 0.89 -2.24 -9.46
N LEU A 11 0.50 -1.13 -8.79
CA LEU A 11 0.25 -1.14 -7.35
C LEU A 11 -0.91 -2.07 -6.98
N ILE A 12 -2.05 -1.94 -7.67
CA ILE A 12 -3.24 -2.77 -7.43
C ILE A 12 -2.91 -4.26 -7.60
N ASP A 13 -2.23 -4.62 -8.69
CA ASP A 13 -1.83 -5.99 -9.00
C ASP A 13 -0.87 -6.54 -7.93
N SER A 14 0.13 -5.75 -7.50
CA SER A 14 1.04 -6.15 -6.41
C SER A 14 0.29 -6.43 -5.10
N ILE A 15 -0.71 -5.61 -4.75
CA ILE A 15 -1.55 -5.83 -3.57
C ILE A 15 -2.40 -7.09 -3.76
N ASP A 16 -3.05 -7.26 -4.91
CA ASP A 16 -3.93 -8.39 -5.18
C ASP A 16 -3.19 -9.73 -5.22
N LEU A 17 -1.96 -9.73 -5.73
CA LEU A 17 -1.04 -10.87 -5.70
C LEU A 17 -0.56 -11.22 -4.28
N GLY A 18 -0.76 -10.33 -3.31
CA GLY A 18 -0.38 -10.56 -1.93
C GLY A 18 1.11 -10.39 -1.65
N LEU A 19 1.77 -9.51 -2.40
CA LEU A 19 3.17 -9.20 -2.13
C LEU A 19 3.31 -8.45 -0.80
N ASP A 20 4.40 -8.72 -0.09
CA ASP A 20 4.84 -7.91 1.04
C ASP A 20 5.49 -6.63 0.50
N ILE A 21 4.79 -5.50 0.61
CA ILE A 21 5.27 -4.21 0.08
C ILE A 21 5.66 -3.33 1.25
N GLU A 22 6.95 -3.08 1.40
CA GLU A 22 7.47 -2.06 2.31
C GLU A 22 7.78 -0.80 1.52
N PHE A 23 7.28 0.34 1.99
CA PHE A 23 7.49 1.59 1.29
C PHE A 23 7.48 2.82 2.19
N ASP A 24 8.15 3.87 1.73
CA ASP A 24 8.11 5.19 2.35
C ASP A 24 7.18 6.12 1.58
N LEU A 25 6.36 6.87 2.32
CA LEU A 25 5.59 7.98 1.80
C LEU A 25 5.74 9.19 2.73
N TYR A 26 6.38 10.25 2.23
CA TYR A 26 6.69 11.46 3.01
C TYR A 26 7.40 11.18 4.34
N ASN A 27 8.45 10.33 4.31
CA ASN A 27 9.22 9.87 5.47
C ASN A 27 8.42 9.09 6.52
N LYS A 28 7.24 8.58 6.16
CA LYS A 28 6.45 7.66 6.98
C LYS A 28 6.56 6.25 6.35
N PRO A 29 7.04 5.24 7.09
CA PRO A 29 7.17 3.89 6.58
C PRO A 29 5.84 3.14 6.68
N TYR A 30 5.46 2.46 5.62
CA TYR A 30 4.25 1.65 5.55
C TYR A 30 4.58 0.23 5.13
N ASN A 31 3.71 -0.70 5.53
CA ASN A 31 3.69 -2.07 5.04
C ASN A 31 2.29 -2.38 4.48
N ILE A 32 2.25 -3.04 3.32
CA ILE A 32 1.07 -3.72 2.78
C ILE A 32 1.36 -5.21 2.69
N SER A 33 0.42 -6.06 3.13
CA SER A 33 0.49 -7.51 3.00
C SER A 33 -0.90 -8.17 3.10
N ILE A 34 -0.94 -9.50 3.07
CA ILE A 34 -2.13 -10.34 3.25
C ILE A 34 -2.45 -10.51 4.73
N GLY A 35 -3.73 -10.34 5.08
CA GLY A 35 -4.28 -10.72 6.39
C GLY A 35 -4.73 -12.19 6.44
N ASP A 36 -5.02 -12.68 7.65
CA ASP A 36 -5.36 -14.10 7.89
C ASP A 36 -6.65 -14.59 7.20
N ASP A 37 -7.51 -13.68 6.75
CA ASP A 37 -8.82 -13.95 6.13
C ASP A 37 -8.86 -13.59 4.64
N ASP A 38 -7.75 -13.73 3.93
CA ASP A 38 -7.55 -13.32 2.53
C ASP A 38 -7.82 -11.82 2.28
N THR A 39 -7.85 -11.00 3.32
CA THR A 39 -7.89 -9.54 3.19
C THR A 39 -6.51 -8.98 2.84
N ARG A 40 -6.47 -7.70 2.47
CA ARG A 40 -5.25 -6.92 2.26
C ARG A 40 -5.20 -5.88 3.35
N PHE A 41 -4.07 -5.77 4.02
CA PHE A 41 -3.91 -4.74 5.03
C PHE A 41 -2.85 -3.73 4.62
N ILE A 42 -3.00 -2.52 5.15
CA ILE A 42 -1.98 -1.48 5.13
C ILE A 42 -1.80 -0.97 6.55
N THR A 43 -0.55 -0.81 6.96
CA THR A 43 -0.20 -0.31 8.29
C THR A 43 0.92 0.71 8.21
N LEU A 44 0.87 1.70 9.10
CA LEU A 44 1.96 2.65 9.32
C LEU A 44 2.90 2.06 10.38
N CYS A 45 4.17 1.90 10.05
CA CYS A 45 5.14 1.26 10.95
C CYS A 45 5.84 2.28 11.87
N PRO A 46 6.30 1.86 13.08
CA PRO A 46 6.03 0.57 13.72
C PRO A 46 4.73 0.55 14.55
N ASN A 47 4.09 1.71 14.79
CA ASN A 47 3.06 1.87 15.83
C ASN A 47 1.71 2.40 15.30
N GLY A 48 1.48 2.32 13.99
CA GLY A 48 0.25 2.80 13.38
C GLY A 48 -0.88 1.77 13.37
N ASP A 49 -2.08 2.25 13.12
CA ASP A 49 -3.25 1.41 12.93
C ASP A 49 -3.15 0.62 11.63
N THR A 50 -3.38 -0.69 11.72
CA THR A 50 -3.63 -1.54 10.57
C THR A 50 -5.06 -1.36 10.07
N LYS A 51 -5.23 -1.17 8.77
CA LYS A 51 -6.55 -1.13 8.09
C LYS A 51 -6.63 -2.26 7.08
N TYR A 52 -7.78 -2.94 7.04
CA TYR A 52 -8.02 -4.10 6.19
C TYR A 52 -9.00 -3.75 5.06
N TYR A 53 -8.78 -4.37 3.91
CA TYR A 53 -9.50 -4.14 2.66
C TYR A 53 -9.74 -5.46 1.96
N LYS A 54 -10.80 -5.52 1.15
CA LYS A 54 -11.15 -6.73 0.40
C LYS A 54 -10.10 -7.09 -0.65
N ASN A 55 -9.50 -6.09 -1.29
CA ASN A 55 -8.54 -6.23 -2.37
C ASN A 55 -7.78 -4.90 -2.59
N GLY A 56 -6.82 -4.90 -3.52
CA GLY A 56 -6.01 -3.74 -3.87
C GLY A 56 -6.83 -2.57 -4.39
N LYS A 57 -7.88 -2.82 -5.18
CA LYS A 57 -8.78 -1.76 -5.65
C LYS A 57 -9.49 -1.06 -4.48
N ASP A 58 -10.04 -1.84 -3.57
CA ASP A 58 -10.73 -1.36 -2.36
C ASP A 58 -9.77 -0.53 -1.48
N MET A 59 -8.52 -1.00 -1.32
CA MET A 59 -7.48 -0.27 -0.60
C MET A 59 -7.14 1.07 -1.26
N VAL A 60 -6.87 1.10 -2.56
CA VAL A 60 -6.44 2.35 -3.21
C VAL A 60 -7.55 3.39 -3.30
N ASP A 61 -8.82 2.95 -3.33
CA ASP A 61 -10.00 3.82 -3.37
C ASP A 61 -10.42 4.35 -1.98
N ASN A 62 -10.05 3.68 -0.88
CA ASN A 62 -10.56 3.98 0.45
C ASN A 62 -9.49 4.30 1.51
N TYR A 63 -8.22 3.91 1.33
CA TYR A 63 -7.17 4.28 2.28
C TYR A 63 -6.80 5.75 2.12
N ASN A 64 -7.02 6.52 3.20
CA ASN A 64 -6.82 7.96 3.23
C ASN A 64 -5.59 8.30 4.09
N ILE A 65 -4.71 9.14 3.54
CA ILE A 65 -3.55 9.69 4.23
C ILE A 65 -3.64 11.20 4.11
N ASP A 66 -3.85 11.88 5.23
CA ASP A 66 -3.90 13.34 5.32
C ASP A 66 -4.84 13.99 4.28
N GLY A 67 -6.01 13.36 4.04
CA GLY A 67 -7.04 13.85 3.12
C GLY A 67 -6.91 13.37 1.67
N LYS A 68 -5.85 12.62 1.32
CA LYS A 68 -5.62 12.08 -0.03
C LYS A 68 -5.77 10.56 -0.06
N LEU A 69 -6.30 10.03 -1.16
CA LEU A 69 -6.44 8.59 -1.34
C LEU A 69 -5.14 7.98 -1.86
N LEU A 70 -4.88 6.72 -1.52
CA LEU A 70 -3.67 6.01 -1.98
C LEU A 70 -3.55 5.97 -3.52
N LYS A 71 -4.67 5.90 -4.26
CA LYS A 71 -4.70 6.02 -5.73
C LYS A 71 -4.23 7.37 -6.28
N ASP A 72 -4.19 8.42 -5.45
CA ASP A 72 -3.69 9.74 -5.82
C ASP A 72 -2.22 9.90 -5.40
N LEU A 73 -1.76 9.05 -4.47
CA LEU A 73 -0.43 9.11 -3.83
C LEU A 73 0.57 8.09 -4.42
N TRP A 74 0.13 7.12 -5.23
CA TRP A 74 0.97 6.01 -5.69
C TRP A 74 2.29 6.41 -6.36
N LYS A 75 2.33 7.58 -7.03
CA LYS A 75 3.53 8.10 -7.69
C LYS A 75 4.62 8.53 -6.70
N ASP A 76 4.19 8.94 -5.52
CA ASP A 76 5.07 9.48 -4.48
C ASP A 76 5.70 8.36 -3.64
N ILE A 77 5.07 7.17 -3.62
CA ILE A 77 5.55 5.98 -2.93
C ILE A 77 6.99 5.63 -3.36
N GLN A 78 7.88 5.45 -2.38
CA GLN A 78 9.23 4.92 -2.60
C GLN A 78 9.26 3.48 -2.07
N ILE A 79 9.37 2.49 -2.95
CA ILE A 79 9.43 1.08 -2.56
C ILE A 79 10.78 0.82 -1.89
N VAL A 80 10.74 0.30 -0.66
CA VAL A 80 11.91 -0.10 0.12
C VAL A 80 12.22 -1.58 -0.15
N ASN A 81 11.19 -2.43 -0.13
CA ASN A 81 11.28 -3.85 -0.40
C ASN A 81 9.96 -4.38 -0.98
N MET A 82 10.02 -5.34 -1.91
CA MET A 82 8.88 -6.01 -2.53
C MET A 82 9.29 -7.33 -3.17
#